data_AF-A0A8T3QE10-F1
#
_entry.id   AF-A0A8T3QE10-F1
#
_cell.length_a   1.000
_cell.length_b   1.000
_cell.length_c   1.000
_cell.angle_alpha   90.00
_cell.angle_beta   90.00
_cell.angle_gamma   90.00
#
_symmetry.space_group_name_H-M   'P 1'
#
loop_
_entity.id
_entity.type
_entity.pdbx_description
1 polymer ?
#
loop_
_entity_poly.entity_id
_entity_poly.type
_entity_poly.pdbx_seq_one_letter_code
_entity_poly.pdbx_strand_id
1 'polypeptide(L)'
;MPTLEGNLAALDRAMRDRFPRRRPVLLLEPYSYGLLGKLRYLGRLIRGTYYLRTSGLFVVDNAYLPIHLAPHRAATTVVQVWHAAGALKRFGRDGRAPLRDPERRFLHRHYDYVVCTAEQSRGAWSAAFGVPLERVLPLGTPRTDFFADEAALGRARQRVLDRYPVLA
;
A
#
# COMPACT_ATOMS: atom_id res chain seq x y z
N MET A 1 19.26 5.04 -0.63
CA MET A 1 18.55 4.19 0.34
C MET A 1 17.06 4.21 -0.02
N PRO A 2 16.30 3.12 0.15
CA PRO A 2 14.86 3.15 -0.11
C PRO A 2 14.18 4.14 0.83
N THR A 3 13.42 5.07 0.26
CA THR A 3 12.63 6.08 0.97
C THR A 3 11.19 5.60 1.13
N LEU A 4 10.61 5.86 2.30
CA LEU A 4 9.19 5.61 2.53
C LEU A 4 8.40 6.78 1.92
N GLU A 5 7.47 6.47 1.00
CA GLU A 5 6.73 7.48 0.24
C GLU A 5 5.24 7.15 0.15
N GLY A 6 4.47 8.07 -0.44
CA GLY A 6 3.05 7.86 -0.76
C GLY A 6 2.19 7.56 0.46
N ASN A 7 1.30 6.57 0.33
CA ASN A 7 0.33 6.21 1.36
C ASN A 7 1.00 5.65 2.60
N LEU A 8 2.04 4.83 2.45
CA LEU A 8 2.74 4.26 3.60
C LEU A 8 3.48 5.33 4.41
N ALA A 9 4.01 6.37 3.78
CA ALA A 9 4.62 7.50 4.50
C ALA A 9 3.62 8.29 5.34
N ALA A 10 2.44 8.56 4.76
CA ALA A 10 1.35 9.24 5.48
C ALA A 10 0.90 8.40 6.69
N LEU A 11 0.72 7.09 6.48
CA LEU A 11 0.31 6.16 7.53
C LEU A 11 1.38 5.98 8.62
N ASP A 12 2.66 5.84 8.28
CA ASP A 12 3.73 5.71 9.27
C ASP A 12 3.79 6.95 10.18
N ARG A 13 3.64 8.16 9.63
CA ARG A 13 3.54 9.39 10.42
C ARG A 13 2.33 9.35 11.35
N ALA A 14 1.14 9.14 10.81
CA ALA A 14 -0.10 9.10 11.59
C ALA A 14 -0.07 8.02 12.69
N MET A 15 0.51 6.85 12.41
CA MET A 15 0.66 5.75 13.38
C MET A 15 1.62 6.11 14.51
N ARG A 16 2.75 6.76 14.21
CA ARG A 16 3.71 7.21 15.23
C ARG A 16 3.10 8.27 16.14
N ASP A 17 2.37 9.20 15.55
CA ASP A 17 1.72 10.30 16.28
C ASP A 17 0.60 9.77 17.19
N ARG A 18 -0.24 8.86 16.68
CA ARG A 18 -1.40 8.34 17.42
C ARG A 18 -1.06 7.22 18.40
N PHE A 19 -0.05 6.40 18.09
CA PHE A 19 0.33 5.22 18.87
C PHE A 19 1.82 5.22 19.22
N PRO A 20 2.30 6.17 20.05
CA PRO A 20 3.73 6.35 20.30
C PRO A 20 4.41 5.14 20.96
N ARG A 21 3.64 4.28 21.63
CA ARG A 21 4.14 3.03 22.25
C ARG A 21 4.27 1.87 21.25
N ARG A 22 3.68 1.96 20.06
CA ARG A 22 3.81 0.95 19.01
C ARG A 22 4.87 1.40 18.02
N ARG A 23 5.80 0.53 17.67
CA ARG A 23 6.84 0.82 16.67
C ARG A 23 6.49 0.12 15.35
N PRO A 24 6.14 0.86 14.29
CA PRO A 24 5.96 0.29 12.96
C PRO A 24 7.29 -0.31 12.48
N VAL A 25 7.22 -1.51 11.91
CA VAL A 25 8.36 -2.12 11.21
C VAL A 25 8.16 -1.89 9.71
N LEU A 26 9.11 -1.20 9.10
CA LEU A 26 9.09 -0.92 7.67
C LEU A 26 9.79 -2.03 6.89
N LEU A 27 9.09 -2.58 5.90
CA LEU A 27 9.60 -3.58 4.96
C LEU A 27 9.69 -2.96 3.58
N LEU A 28 10.85 -2.34 3.30
CA LEU A 28 11.12 -1.71 2.00
C LEU A 28 11.90 -2.69 1.11
N GLU A 29 11.38 -2.92 -0.09
CA GLU A 29 11.88 -3.93 -1.02
C GLU A 29 12.50 -3.28 -2.27
N PRO A 30 13.75 -2.77 -2.19
CA PRO A 30 14.40 -2.23 -3.38
C PRO A 30 14.73 -3.35 -4.35
N TYR A 31 14.37 -3.17 -5.62
CA TYR A 31 14.77 -4.09 -6.69
C TYR A 31 16.28 -4.11 -6.85
N SER A 32 16.82 -5.31 -7.06
CA SER A 32 18.24 -5.51 -7.33
C SER A 32 18.43 -6.68 -8.27
N TYR A 33 19.33 -6.52 -9.25
CA TYR A 33 19.66 -7.53 -10.24
C TYR A 33 20.83 -8.42 -9.78
N GLY A 34 21.01 -9.55 -10.47
CA GLY A 34 22.11 -10.50 -10.22
C GLY A 34 21.84 -11.52 -9.10
N LEU A 35 22.77 -12.47 -8.93
CA LEU A 35 22.65 -13.56 -7.96
C LEU A 35 22.55 -13.05 -6.52
N LEU A 36 23.41 -12.09 -6.15
CA LEU A 36 23.37 -11.47 -4.83
C LEU A 36 22.03 -10.75 -4.58
N GLY A 37 21.46 -10.12 -5.61
CA GLY A 37 20.14 -9.52 -5.53
C GLY A 37 19.04 -10.53 -5.24
N LYS A 38 19.09 -11.70 -5.90
CA LYS A 38 18.17 -12.82 -5.65
C LYS A 38 18.31 -13.39 -4.24
N LEU A 39 19.53 -13.58 -3.73
CA LEU A 39 19.76 -14.06 -2.36
C LEU A 39 19.25 -13.05 -1.32
N ARG A 40 19.49 -11.75 -1.54
CA ARG A 40 18.95 -10.69 -0.68
C ARG A 40 17.43 -10.67 -0.71
N TYR A 41 16.83 -10.83 -1.89
CA TYR A 41 15.38 -10.92 -2.03
C TYR A 41 14.81 -12.12 -1.26
N LEU A 42 15.44 -13.29 -1.33
CA LEU A 42 15.04 -14.45 -0.54
C LEU A 42 15.07 -14.16 0.97
N GLY A 43 16.15 -13.54 1.47
CA GLY A 43 16.23 -13.12 2.87
C GLY A 43 15.13 -12.14 3.28
N ARG A 44 14.74 -11.23 2.37
CA ARG A 44 13.63 -10.31 2.60
C ARG A 44 12.27 -11.00 2.57
N LEU A 45 12.06 -11.99 1.71
CA LEU A 45 10.85 -12.82 1.73
C LEU A 45 10.69 -13.58 3.04
N ILE A 46 11.77 -14.17 3.57
CA ILE A 46 11.76 -14.85 4.87
C ILE A 46 11.39 -13.87 5.97
N ARG A 47 12.05 -12.70 6.02
CA ARG A 47 11.77 -11.64 6.99
C ARG A 47 10.33 -11.13 6.87
N GLY A 48 9.85 -10.90 5.65
CA GLY A 48 8.49 -10.44 5.37
C GLY A 48 7.44 -11.43 5.83
N THR A 49 7.66 -12.71 5.57
CA THR A 49 6.78 -13.81 6.01
C THR A 49 6.75 -13.92 7.52
N TYR A 50 7.90 -13.77 8.19
CA TYR A 50 7.97 -13.73 9.65
C TYR A 50 7.11 -12.61 10.24
N TYR A 51 7.23 -11.38 9.72
CA TYR A 51 6.41 -10.26 10.21
C TYR A 51 4.93 -10.40 9.88
N LEU A 52 4.59 -10.91 8.69
CA LEU A 52 3.20 -11.22 8.33
C LEU A 52 2.57 -12.22 9.31
N ARG A 53 3.35 -13.19 9.80
CA ARG A 53 2.87 -14.19 10.76
C ARG A 53 2.89 -13.76 12.22
N THR A 54 3.55 -12.65 12.56
CA THR A 54 3.72 -12.22 13.97
C THR A 54 3.06 -10.87 14.27
N SER A 55 2.82 -10.02 13.27
CA SER A 55 2.18 -8.71 13.47
C SER A 55 0.67 -8.84 13.70
N GLY A 56 0.08 -7.92 14.46
CA GLY A 56 -1.39 -7.82 14.57
C GLY A 56 -2.02 -7.10 13.38
N LEU A 57 -1.27 -6.20 12.75
CA LEU A 57 -1.68 -5.43 11.57
C LEU A 57 -0.53 -5.45 10.56
N PHE A 58 -0.85 -5.67 9.29
CA PHE A 58 0.08 -5.61 8.17
C PHE A 58 -0.52 -4.73 7.08
N VAL A 59 0.12 -3.61 6.77
CA VAL A 59 -0.35 -2.67 5.74
C VAL A 59 0.56 -2.76 4.53
N VAL A 60 -0.04 -2.80 3.34
CA VAL A 60 0.66 -2.91 2.07
C VAL A 60 0.04 -1.98 1.03
N ASP A 61 0.84 -1.38 0.15
CA ASP A 61 0.40 -0.45 -0.91
C ASP A 61 0.66 -0.96 -2.34
N ASN A 62 1.25 -2.14 -2.47
CA ASN A 62 1.57 -2.78 -3.73
C ASN A 62 1.29 -4.30 -3.66
N ALA A 63 1.53 -5.02 -4.76
CA ALA A 63 1.57 -6.47 -4.72
C ALA A 63 2.75 -6.93 -3.86
N TYR A 64 2.50 -7.84 -2.91
CA TYR A 64 3.53 -8.33 -2.00
C TYR A 64 3.45 -9.84 -1.88
N LEU A 65 4.46 -10.52 -2.44
CA LEU A 65 4.47 -11.96 -2.64
C LEU A 65 4.19 -12.77 -1.35
N PRO A 66 4.75 -12.44 -0.17
CA PRO A 66 4.46 -13.18 1.07
C PRO A 66 2.97 -13.27 1.42
N ILE A 67 2.19 -12.22 1.14
CA ILE A 67 0.74 -12.21 1.38
C ILE A 67 0.03 -13.13 0.37
N HIS A 68 0.52 -13.18 -0.87
CA HIS A 68 -0.11 -13.90 -1.98
C HIS A 68 0.09 -15.41 -1.95
N LEU A 69 1.19 -15.87 -1.32
CA LEU A 69 1.55 -17.28 -1.32
C LEU A 69 0.73 -18.12 -0.34
N ALA A 70 0.38 -17.59 0.83
CA ALA A 70 -0.29 -18.34 1.87
C ALA A 70 -1.16 -17.43 2.76
N PRO A 71 -2.23 -17.97 3.35
CA PRO A 71 -2.99 -17.24 4.35
C PRO A 71 -2.12 -16.90 5.56
N HIS A 72 -2.36 -15.73 6.13
CA HIS A 72 -1.85 -15.31 7.43
C HIS A 72 -2.71 -15.90 8.57
N ARG A 73 -2.20 -15.80 9.80
CA ARG A 73 -2.93 -16.25 11.00
C ARG A 73 -4.15 -15.36 11.26
N ALA A 74 -5.17 -15.89 11.92
CA ALA A 74 -6.41 -15.15 12.23
C ALA A 74 -6.20 -13.89 13.07
N ALA A 75 -5.13 -13.83 13.86
CA ALA A 75 -4.77 -12.67 14.68
C ALA A 75 -3.97 -11.58 13.95
N THR A 76 -3.68 -11.78 12.65
CA THR A 76 -3.11 -10.74 11.78
C THR A 76 -4.23 -10.17 10.91
N THR A 77 -4.32 -8.85 10.80
CA THR A 77 -5.17 -8.19 9.80
C THR A 77 -4.31 -7.60 8.69
N VAL A 78 -4.60 -7.94 7.44
CA VAL A 78 -3.89 -7.44 6.25
C VAL A 78 -4.75 -6.40 5.53
N VAL A 79 -4.26 -5.17 5.44
CA VAL A 79 -4.95 -4.04 4.79
C VAL A 79 -4.17 -3.59 3.56
N GLN A 80 -4.80 -3.66 2.38
CA GLN A 80 -4.27 -3.14 1.13
C GLN A 80 -4.73 -1.70 0.93
N VAL A 81 -3.79 -0.74 0.95
CA VAL A 81 -4.09 0.70 0.74
C VAL A 81 -3.82 1.16 -0.69
N TRP A 82 -3.17 0.32 -1.48
CA TRP A 82 -2.74 0.53 -2.85
C TRP A 82 -2.00 1.86 -3.06
N HIS A 83 -1.70 2.21 -4.30
CA HIS A 83 -0.99 3.45 -4.65
C HIS A 83 -1.79 4.34 -5.61
N ALA A 84 -2.87 3.84 -6.19
CA ALA A 84 -3.72 4.61 -7.08
C ALA A 84 -4.74 5.45 -6.29
N ALA A 85 -4.89 6.72 -6.69
CA ALA A 85 -5.90 7.63 -6.14
C ALA A 85 -7.28 7.48 -6.82
N GLY A 86 -7.50 6.39 -7.56
CA GLY A 86 -8.77 6.10 -8.22
C GLY A 86 -8.69 4.86 -9.10
N ALA A 87 -9.85 4.41 -9.57
CA ALA A 87 -10.01 3.22 -10.41
C ALA A 87 -10.47 3.59 -11.84
N LEU A 88 -9.73 4.49 -12.51
CA LEU A 88 -10.09 4.98 -13.85
C LEU A 88 -9.98 3.90 -14.95
N LYS A 89 -8.98 3.03 -14.84
CA LYS A 89 -8.78 1.88 -15.72
C LYS A 89 -9.10 0.61 -14.94
N ARG A 90 -9.56 -0.44 -15.62
CA ARG A 90 -9.69 -1.77 -14.99
C ARG A 90 -8.29 -2.34 -14.69
N PHE A 91 -8.13 -2.97 -13.53
CA PHE A 91 -6.84 -3.46 -13.04
C PHE A 91 -7.00 -4.68 -12.13
N GLY A 92 -5.88 -5.28 -11.70
CA GLY A 92 -5.89 -6.51 -10.93
C GLY A 92 -6.59 -7.62 -11.70
N ARG A 93 -7.55 -8.28 -11.05
CA ARG A 93 -8.37 -9.36 -11.64
C ARG A 93 -9.39 -8.90 -12.66
N ASP A 94 -9.75 -7.61 -12.64
CA ASP A 94 -10.73 -7.02 -13.56
C ASP A 94 -10.07 -6.46 -14.84
N GLY A 95 -8.74 -6.57 -14.96
CA GLY A 95 -7.99 -6.10 -16.12
C GLY A 95 -8.48 -6.69 -17.44
N ARG A 96 -8.41 -5.88 -18.52
CA ARG A 96 -8.87 -6.28 -19.87
C ARG A 96 -8.15 -7.51 -20.42
N ALA A 97 -6.86 -7.64 -20.13
CA ALA A 97 -6.10 -8.86 -20.39
C ALA A 97 -6.20 -9.75 -19.15
N PRO A 98 -6.74 -10.98 -19.28
CA PRO A 98 -6.82 -11.88 -18.15
C PRO A 98 -5.41 -12.22 -17.66
N LEU A 99 -5.25 -12.27 -16.34
CA LEU A 99 -4.03 -12.80 -15.73
C LEU A 99 -3.78 -14.22 -16.24
N ARG A 100 -2.52 -14.53 -16.57
CA ARG A 100 -2.09 -15.87 -16.95
C ARG A 100 -1.54 -16.60 -15.72
N ASP A 101 -1.43 -17.92 -15.80
CA ASP A 101 -0.73 -18.65 -14.75
C ASP A 101 0.77 -18.29 -14.78
N PRO A 102 1.44 -18.18 -13.61
CA PRO A 102 0.91 -18.45 -12.26
C PRO A 102 0.19 -17.26 -11.60
N GLU A 103 0.25 -16.06 -12.18
CA GLU A 103 -0.26 -14.82 -11.57
C GLU A 103 -1.74 -14.90 -11.21
N ARG A 104 -2.56 -15.46 -12.10
CA ARG A 104 -4.00 -15.69 -11.87
C ARG A 104 -4.27 -16.47 -10.59
N ARG A 105 -3.39 -17.41 -10.23
CA ARG A 105 -3.58 -18.31 -9.09
C ARG A 105 -3.21 -17.67 -7.76
N PHE A 106 -2.28 -16.70 -7.75
CA PHE A 106 -1.68 -16.20 -6.51
C PHE A 106 -1.85 -14.70 -6.28
N LEU A 107 -1.93 -13.85 -7.32
CA LEU A 107 -1.99 -12.40 -7.13
C LEU A 107 -3.28 -11.93 -6.43
N HIS A 108 -3.11 -10.89 -5.62
CA HIS A 108 -4.19 -10.19 -4.89
C HIS A 108 -5.06 -11.13 -4.04
N ARG A 109 -4.43 -12.07 -3.34
CA ARG A 109 -5.08 -12.95 -2.36
C ARG A 109 -4.79 -12.49 -0.94
N HIS A 110 -5.61 -12.98 -0.01
CA HIS A 110 -5.39 -12.88 1.44
C HIS A 110 -5.35 -11.44 1.98
N TYR A 111 -6.07 -10.52 1.33
CA TYR A 111 -6.37 -9.23 1.93
C TYR A 111 -7.64 -9.36 2.78
N ASP A 112 -7.59 -8.87 4.01
CA ASP A 112 -8.79 -8.77 4.85
C ASP A 112 -9.59 -7.53 4.49
N TYR A 113 -8.91 -6.43 4.21
CA TYR A 113 -9.52 -5.17 3.81
C TYR A 113 -8.75 -4.51 2.66
N VAL A 114 -9.47 -3.75 1.84
CA VAL A 114 -8.92 -2.91 0.78
C VAL A 114 -9.43 -1.50 1.01
N VAL A 115 -8.54 -0.51 1.07
CA VAL A 115 -8.95 0.90 1.13
C VAL A 115 -9.11 1.44 -0.29
N CYS A 116 -10.24 2.09 -0.55
CA CYS A 116 -10.52 2.77 -1.81
C CYS A 116 -10.81 4.26 -1.59
N THR A 117 -10.82 5.00 -2.70
CA THR A 117 -10.81 6.46 -2.67
C THR A 117 -12.16 7.08 -2.37
N ALA A 118 -13.26 6.38 -2.65
CA ALA A 118 -14.62 6.85 -2.45
C ALA A 118 -15.63 5.70 -2.51
N GLU A 119 -16.83 5.89 -1.95
CA GLU A 119 -17.92 4.92 -1.93
C GLU A 119 -18.26 4.41 -3.34
N GLN A 120 -18.35 5.32 -4.30
CA GLN A 120 -18.71 5.04 -5.69
C GLN A 120 -17.69 4.13 -6.39
N SER A 121 -16.45 4.06 -5.90
CA SER A 121 -15.41 3.22 -6.49
C SER A 121 -15.35 1.81 -5.91
N ARG A 122 -16.01 1.53 -4.76
CA ARG A 122 -15.86 0.25 -4.04
C ARG A 122 -16.06 -0.97 -4.92
N GLY A 123 -17.03 -0.94 -5.84
CA GLY A 123 -17.29 -2.04 -6.78
C GLY A 123 -16.09 -2.35 -7.68
N ALA A 124 -15.44 -1.33 -8.24
CA ALA A 124 -14.26 -1.49 -9.09
C ALA A 124 -13.08 -2.09 -8.30
N TRP A 125 -12.90 -1.65 -7.05
CA TRP A 125 -11.83 -2.16 -6.16
C TRP A 125 -12.12 -3.59 -5.69
N SER A 126 -13.38 -3.90 -5.37
CA SER A 126 -13.84 -5.25 -5.03
C SER A 126 -13.55 -6.22 -6.18
N ALA A 127 -13.89 -5.85 -7.41
CA ALA A 127 -13.61 -6.64 -8.61
C ALA A 127 -12.10 -6.79 -8.86
N ALA A 128 -11.33 -5.70 -8.78
CA ALA A 128 -9.89 -5.72 -9.05
C ALA A 128 -9.10 -6.60 -8.06
N PHE A 129 -9.45 -6.57 -6.78
CA PHE A 129 -8.75 -7.33 -5.74
C PHE A 129 -9.42 -8.66 -5.39
N GLY A 130 -10.64 -8.91 -5.87
CA GLY A 130 -11.41 -10.11 -5.52
C GLY A 130 -11.76 -10.19 -4.03
N VAL A 131 -12.05 -9.04 -3.42
CA VAL A 131 -12.41 -8.89 -2.00
C VAL A 131 -13.90 -8.52 -1.92
N PRO A 132 -14.69 -9.12 -1.00
CA PRO A 132 -16.10 -8.75 -0.82
C PRO A 132 -16.31 -7.25 -0.60
N LEU A 133 -17.41 -6.70 -1.13
CA LEU A 133 -17.66 -5.26 -1.16
C LEU A 133 -17.64 -4.64 0.25
N GLU A 134 -18.16 -5.35 1.25
CA GLU A 134 -18.21 -4.97 2.65
C GLU A 134 -16.81 -4.82 3.30
N ARG A 135 -15.79 -5.45 2.70
CA ARG A 135 -14.38 -5.34 3.11
C ARG A 135 -13.60 -4.30 2.31
N VAL A 136 -14.24 -3.62 1.36
CA VAL A 136 -13.67 -2.46 0.69
C VAL A 136 -14.07 -1.19 1.44
N LEU A 137 -13.10 -0.47 1.98
CA LEU A 137 -13.29 0.66 2.88
C LEU A 137 -13.10 1.99 2.11
N PRO A 138 -14.14 2.82 1.97
CA PRO A 138 -14.13 4.08 1.22
C PRO A 138 -13.51 5.25 2.03
N LEU A 139 -12.27 5.08 2.49
CA LEU A 139 -11.65 6.03 3.43
C LEU A 139 -10.84 7.13 2.74
N GLY A 140 -10.77 7.14 1.41
CA GLY A 140 -9.90 8.05 0.67
C GLY A 140 -8.50 7.49 0.51
N THR A 141 -7.53 8.37 0.24
CA THR A 141 -6.14 7.99 0.02
C THR A 141 -5.28 8.66 1.10
N PRO A 142 -4.55 7.94 1.97
CA PRO A 142 -3.83 8.55 3.10
C PRO A 142 -2.90 9.72 2.70
N ARG A 143 -2.27 9.67 1.53
CA ARG A 143 -1.40 10.76 1.07
C ARG A 143 -2.16 12.06 0.73
N THR A 144 -3.47 12.01 0.52
CA THR A 144 -4.28 13.19 0.19
C THR A 144 -4.70 13.98 1.42
N ASP A 145 -4.58 13.42 2.63
CA ASP A 145 -4.85 14.12 3.90
C ASP A 145 -4.03 15.41 4.02
N PHE A 146 -2.84 15.44 3.39
CA PHE A 146 -2.00 16.63 3.26
C PHE A 146 -2.75 17.85 2.68
N PHE A 147 -3.67 17.64 1.73
CA PHE A 147 -4.41 18.74 1.09
C PHE A 147 -5.52 19.31 1.97
N ALA A 148 -5.88 18.64 3.06
CA ALA A 148 -6.83 19.15 4.04
C ALA A 148 -6.15 20.02 5.14
N ASP A 149 -4.81 20.04 5.21
CA ASP A 149 -4.06 20.88 6.14
C ASP A 149 -3.64 22.18 5.45
N GLU A 150 -4.44 23.24 5.62
CA GLU A 150 -4.20 24.56 5.02
C GLU A 150 -2.82 25.14 5.38
N ALA A 151 -2.35 24.91 6.61
CA ALA A 151 -1.07 25.44 7.07
C ALA A 151 0.09 24.69 6.40
N ALA A 152 0.00 23.36 6.27
CA ALA A 152 0.99 22.56 5.54
C ALA A 152 0.98 22.88 4.05
N LEU A 153 -0.21 23.10 3.46
CA LEU A 153 -0.37 23.50 2.08
C LEU A 153 0.25 24.87 1.81
N GLY A 154 0.00 25.85 2.68
CA GLY A 154 0.60 27.19 2.61
C GLY A 154 2.13 27.14 2.68
N ARG A 155 2.69 26.38 3.64
CA ARG A 155 4.15 26.16 3.74
C ARG A 155 4.72 25.50 2.49
N ALA A 156 4.01 24.52 1.92
CA ALA A 156 4.45 23.86 0.69
C ALA A 156 4.40 24.78 -0.52
N ARG A 157 3.34 25.58 -0.65
CA ARG A 157 3.22 26.61 -1.68
C ARG A 157 4.39 27.58 -1.63
N GLN A 158 4.70 28.10 -0.44
CA GLN A 158 5.83 29.03 -0.28
C GLN A 158 7.16 28.39 -0.71
N ARG A 159 7.45 27.15 -0.28
CA ARG A 159 8.67 26.43 -0.71
C ARG A 159 8.77 26.26 -2.23
N VAL A 160 7.64 26.06 -2.92
CA VAL A 160 7.61 25.95 -4.38
C VAL A 160 7.89 27.30 -5.02
N LEU A 161 7.27 28.37 -4.54
CA LEU A 161 7.49 29.73 -5.05
C LEU A 161 8.93 30.22 -4.81
N ASP A 162 9.50 29.95 -3.63
CA ASP A 162 10.88 30.31 -3.30
C ASP A 162 11.88 29.59 -4.22
N ARG A 163 11.60 28.33 -4.58
CA ARG A 163 12.43 27.53 -5.48
C ARG A 163 12.24 27.90 -6.94
N TYR A 164 11.03 28.30 -7.32
CA TYR A 164 10.64 28.63 -8.68
C TYR A 164 9.95 30.00 -8.73
N PRO A 165 10.71 31.11 -8.59
CA PRO A 165 10.11 32.45 -8.51
C PRO A 165 9.29 32.86 -9.73
N VAL A 166 9.52 32.23 -10.89
CA VAL A 166 8.74 32.44 -12.13
C VAL A 166 7.27 32.03 -12.01
N LEU A 167 6.91 31.25 -10.99
CA LEU A 167 5.53 30.79 -10.73
C LEU A 167 4.75 31.71 -9.77
N ALA A 168 5.38 32.78 -9.26
CA ALA A 168 4.81 33.68 -8.26
C ALA A 168 3.69 34.57 -8.81
#